data_AF-A0A2A7RH03-F1
#
_entry.id   AF-A0A2A7RH03-F1
#
_cell.length_a   1.000
_cell.length_b   1.000
_cell.length_c   1.000
_cell.angle_alpha   90.00
_cell.angle_beta   90.00
_cell.angle_gamma   90.00
#
_symmetry.space_group_name_H-M   'P 1'
#
loop_
_entity.id
_entity.type
_entity.pdbx_description
1 polymer ?
#
loop_
_entity_poly.entity_id
_entity_poly.type
_entity_poly.pdbx_seq_one_letter_code
_entity_poly.pdbx_strand_id
1 'polypeptide(L)'
;MKKHKKIWISGVIILLIGIAWLIGNFYYTKERQIDRIVAKMQDPKTELAQYVTASTPDMDVTDKSLKPLQNYFKEHHSAAKRLAYNLRHNRDHGEIRLIQDGRNFLLFPKYKLWIQVYRPQVKTNHANSTLTVNQKDYGEMEGGNQNYYQDLGMVFPGRYHILVKSKVNGRHLDADSIVNIWSDKTVDMKIKTATFQVRSVPNGTIYINDRKAGKLNQHGSYTFKDYPIAKRMEIYIKSKADGQTIKSERVTDLSQSISSEFSNSEDDVTDYDGTAEYQGNGEKDVYQDAEGDYIVNPIWPGLIKVGDAAKLLYNTLKSPNADDFENGKENADYKKIAKQLKEWHKKKSIKKLSVKIKVLSVLPGKRNYSRINYEVTFIKKYKDKSKKKERLSYQNAVFHQKDGKQLIQTLGDCKLIKTKTSD
;
A
#
# COMPACT_ATOMS: atom_id res chain seq x y z
N MET A 1 -26.14 67.25 -61.37
CA MET A 1 -26.32 65.89 -60.79
C MET A 1 -25.23 65.40 -59.81
N LYS A 2 -24.26 66.24 -59.35
CA LYS A 2 -23.21 65.80 -58.38
C LYS A 2 -23.57 65.98 -56.89
N LYS A 3 -24.50 66.88 -56.53
CA LYS A 3 -24.93 67.12 -55.13
C LYS A 3 -25.80 66.00 -54.55
N HIS A 4 -26.72 65.43 -55.33
CA HIS A 4 -27.62 64.35 -54.85
C HIS A 4 -26.90 63.00 -54.64
N LYS A 5 -25.83 62.69 -55.39
CA LYS A 5 -25.01 61.49 -55.15
C LYS A 5 -24.31 61.51 -53.78
N LYS A 6 -23.80 62.67 -53.33
CA LYS A 6 -23.16 62.79 -52.00
C LYS A 6 -24.16 62.66 -50.85
N ILE A 7 -25.39 63.15 -51.00
CA ILE A 7 -26.46 63.01 -50.01
C ILE A 7 -26.94 61.56 -49.93
N TRP A 8 -27.07 60.88 -51.07
CA TRP A 8 -27.47 59.46 -51.10
C TRP A 8 -26.39 58.55 -50.49
N ILE A 9 -25.11 58.80 -50.78
CA ILE A 9 -23.97 58.11 -50.16
C ILE A 9 -23.97 58.34 -48.64
N SER A 10 -24.22 59.57 -48.18
CA SER A 10 -24.31 59.86 -46.74
C SER A 10 -25.49 59.13 -46.08
N GLY A 11 -26.65 59.03 -46.74
CA GLY A 11 -27.79 58.25 -46.26
C GLY A 11 -27.51 56.75 -46.15
N VAL A 12 -26.82 56.17 -47.14
CA VAL A 12 -26.40 54.76 -47.10
C VAL A 12 -25.39 54.50 -45.98
N ILE A 13 -24.45 55.40 -45.75
CA ILE A 13 -23.48 55.28 -44.65
C ILE A 13 -24.19 55.33 -43.29
N ILE A 14 -25.14 56.24 -43.10
CA ILE A 14 -25.92 56.33 -41.86
C ILE A 14 -26.74 55.05 -41.64
N LEU A 15 -27.34 54.50 -42.70
CA LEU A 15 -28.07 53.24 -42.64
C LEU A 15 -27.15 52.06 -42.25
N LEU A 16 -25.96 51.97 -42.86
CA LEU A 16 -24.97 50.93 -42.52
C LEU A 16 -24.46 51.06 -41.09
N ILE A 17 -24.25 52.29 -40.60
CA ILE A 17 -23.90 52.55 -39.19
C ILE A 17 -25.05 52.12 -38.27
N GLY A 18 -26.31 52.39 -38.63
CA GLY A 18 -27.48 51.95 -37.88
C GLY A 18 -27.60 50.42 -37.80
N ILE A 19 -27.38 49.72 -38.92
CA ILE A 19 -27.37 48.25 -38.95
C ILE A 19 -26.20 47.69 -38.13
N ALA A 20 -25.00 48.24 -38.30
CA ALA A 20 -23.82 47.85 -37.52
C ALA A 20 -24.03 48.09 -36.01
N TRP A 21 -24.73 49.17 -35.65
CA TRP A 21 -25.09 49.46 -34.27
C TRP A 21 -26.08 48.45 -33.71
N LEU A 22 -27.13 48.08 -34.46
CA LEU A 22 -28.09 47.06 -34.05
C LEU A 22 -27.41 45.68 -33.85
N ILE A 23 -26.56 45.27 -34.81
CA ILE A 23 -25.80 44.02 -34.72
C ILE A 23 -24.83 44.06 -33.54
N GLY A 24 -24.12 45.18 -33.37
CA GLY A 24 -23.19 45.39 -32.25
C GLY A 24 -23.89 45.34 -30.91
N ASN A 25 -25.01 46.03 -30.76
CA ASN A 25 -25.80 46.05 -29.54
C ASN A 25 -26.29 44.64 -29.16
N PHE A 26 -26.65 43.84 -30.17
CA PHE A 26 -27.03 42.45 -29.97
C PHE A 26 -25.85 41.51 -29.70
N TYR A 27 -24.66 41.75 -30.27
CA TYR A 27 -23.49 40.88 -30.07
C TYR A 27 -22.77 41.12 -28.72
N TYR A 28 -22.79 42.36 -28.26
CA TYR A 28 -22.12 42.82 -27.04
C TYR A 28 -23.05 42.91 -25.83
N THR A 29 -24.22 42.27 -25.85
CA THR A 29 -25.04 42.14 -24.63
C THR A 29 -24.30 41.37 -23.54
N LYS A 30 -24.61 41.69 -22.28
CA LYS A 30 -24.04 41.03 -21.09
C LYS A 30 -24.18 39.51 -21.17
N GLU A 31 -25.38 39.02 -21.49
CA GLU A 31 -25.69 37.58 -21.54
C GLU A 31 -24.87 36.83 -22.57
N ARG A 32 -24.74 37.38 -23.79
CA ARG A 32 -23.97 36.72 -24.86
C ARG A 32 -22.47 36.76 -24.61
N GLN A 33 -21.98 37.81 -23.97
CA GLN A 33 -20.59 37.85 -23.50
C GLN A 33 -20.37 36.76 -22.45
N ILE A 34 -21.26 36.60 -21.46
CA ILE A 34 -21.19 35.52 -20.47
C ILE A 34 -21.19 34.15 -21.15
N ASP A 35 -22.08 33.90 -22.12
CA ASP A 35 -22.19 32.60 -22.79
C ASP A 35 -20.91 32.23 -23.53
N ARG A 36 -20.31 33.18 -24.25
CA ARG A 36 -19.02 32.97 -24.93
C ARG A 36 -17.89 32.71 -23.94
N ILE A 37 -17.83 33.50 -22.86
CA ILE A 37 -16.78 33.36 -21.85
C ILE A 37 -16.90 32.00 -21.14
N VAL A 38 -18.10 31.61 -20.71
CA VAL A 38 -18.34 30.35 -20.01
C VAL A 38 -18.18 29.14 -20.94
N ALA A 39 -18.50 29.28 -22.23
CA ALA A 39 -18.20 28.24 -23.23
C ALA A 39 -16.68 28.04 -23.38
N LYS A 40 -15.91 29.13 -23.53
CA LYS A 40 -14.44 29.08 -23.56
C LYS A 40 -13.83 28.55 -22.27
N MET A 41 -14.43 28.88 -21.13
CA MET A 41 -14.01 28.34 -19.84
C MET A 41 -14.20 26.82 -19.74
N GLN A 42 -15.14 26.22 -20.47
CA GLN A 42 -15.34 24.77 -20.47
C GLN A 42 -14.49 24.03 -21.51
N ASP A 43 -13.75 24.74 -22.37
CA ASP A 43 -12.91 24.16 -23.40
C ASP A 43 -11.45 24.59 -23.24
N PRO A 44 -10.57 23.71 -22.68
CA PRO A 44 -9.13 23.97 -22.50
C PRO A 44 -8.35 24.23 -23.78
N LYS A 45 -8.96 24.05 -24.96
CA LYS A 45 -8.34 24.37 -26.26
C LYS A 45 -8.54 25.82 -26.68
N THR A 46 -9.42 26.55 -25.99
CA THR A 46 -9.77 27.93 -26.36
C THR A 46 -8.96 28.95 -25.58
N GLU A 47 -8.73 30.10 -26.21
CA GLU A 47 -8.08 31.26 -25.58
C GLU A 47 -9.07 32.00 -24.68
N LEU A 48 -8.77 32.02 -23.37
CA LEU A 48 -9.57 32.61 -22.30
C LEU A 48 -8.91 33.88 -21.73
N ALA A 49 -7.58 34.05 -21.86
CA ALA A 49 -6.83 35.11 -21.20
C ALA A 49 -7.39 36.51 -21.44
N GLN A 50 -7.83 36.81 -22.66
CA GLN A 50 -8.40 38.11 -23.02
C GLN A 50 -9.71 38.46 -22.27
N TYR A 51 -10.36 37.47 -21.66
CA TYR A 51 -11.59 37.64 -20.88
C TYR A 51 -11.37 37.58 -19.38
N VAL A 52 -10.12 37.57 -18.91
CA VAL A 52 -9.80 37.41 -17.49
C VAL A 52 -8.94 38.57 -17.01
N THR A 53 -9.17 38.94 -15.76
CA THR A 53 -8.34 39.82 -14.94
C THR A 53 -8.10 39.10 -13.62
N ALA A 54 -6.86 39.03 -13.16
CA ALA A 54 -6.55 38.45 -11.85
C ALA A 54 -6.91 39.40 -10.70
N SER A 55 -7.03 38.86 -9.48
CA SER A 55 -7.28 39.66 -8.27
C SER A 55 -6.10 40.53 -7.84
N THR A 56 -4.91 40.29 -8.39
CA THR A 56 -3.68 41.05 -8.15
C THR A 56 -2.95 41.28 -9.48
N PRO A 57 -2.29 42.44 -9.67
CA PRO A 57 -1.47 42.70 -10.86
C PRO A 57 -0.25 41.78 -10.97
N ASP A 58 0.19 41.14 -9.87
CA ASP A 58 1.38 40.29 -9.87
C ASP A 58 1.17 38.93 -10.54
N MET A 59 -0.07 38.60 -10.94
CA MET A 59 -0.39 37.34 -11.63
C MET A 59 -0.47 37.54 -13.13
N ASP A 60 0.37 36.81 -13.87
CA ASP A 60 0.33 36.76 -15.32
C ASP A 60 -0.90 35.98 -15.83
N VAL A 61 -1.84 36.71 -16.43
CA VAL A 61 -3.03 36.16 -17.08
C VAL A 61 -2.64 35.66 -18.47
N THR A 62 -2.46 34.34 -18.62
CA THR A 62 -2.14 33.69 -19.90
C THR A 62 -3.07 32.50 -20.12
N ASP A 63 -3.23 32.06 -21.36
CA ASP A 63 -4.06 30.88 -21.64
C ASP A 63 -3.49 29.64 -20.94
N LYS A 64 -2.16 29.55 -20.83
CA LYS A 64 -1.49 28.48 -20.09
C LYS A 64 -1.81 28.51 -18.60
N SER A 65 -1.81 29.69 -17.95
CA SER A 65 -2.11 29.80 -16.52
C SER A 65 -3.59 29.55 -16.20
N LEU A 66 -4.49 29.67 -17.19
CA LEU A 66 -5.92 29.40 -17.06
C LEU A 66 -6.36 27.97 -17.42
N LYS A 67 -5.47 27.15 -18.00
CA LYS A 67 -5.78 25.74 -18.29
C LYS A 67 -6.30 24.95 -17.08
N PRO A 68 -5.75 25.10 -15.86
CA PRO A 68 -6.29 24.41 -14.68
C PRO A 68 -7.76 24.76 -14.40
N LEU A 69 -8.12 26.04 -14.56
CA LEU A 69 -9.50 26.51 -14.42
C LEU A 69 -10.39 25.89 -15.51
N GLN A 70 -9.92 25.88 -16.76
CA GLN A 70 -10.67 25.29 -17.87
C GLN A 70 -10.88 23.79 -17.70
N ASN A 71 -9.85 23.07 -17.27
CA ASN A 71 -9.92 21.64 -16.96
C ASN A 71 -10.91 21.35 -15.82
N TYR A 72 -10.99 22.23 -14.82
CA TYR A 72 -11.99 22.09 -13.77
C TYR A 72 -13.41 22.20 -14.33
N PHE A 73 -13.73 23.26 -15.07
CA PHE A 73 -15.09 23.48 -15.57
C PHE A 73 -15.50 22.51 -16.68
N LYS A 74 -14.55 22.00 -17.46
CA LYS A 74 -14.77 20.89 -18.39
C LYS A 74 -15.30 19.65 -17.69
N GLU A 75 -14.72 19.29 -16.54
CA GLU A 75 -15.14 18.11 -15.76
C GLU A 75 -16.34 18.40 -14.85
N HIS A 76 -16.67 19.68 -14.60
CA HIS A 76 -17.73 20.11 -13.68
C HIS A 76 -18.77 21.01 -14.37
N HIS A 77 -19.50 20.46 -15.36
CA HIS A 77 -20.51 21.20 -16.11
C HIS A 77 -21.58 21.89 -15.24
N SER A 78 -22.01 21.26 -14.14
CA SER A 78 -22.97 21.87 -13.21
C SER A 78 -22.41 23.14 -12.54
N ALA A 79 -21.11 23.15 -12.22
CA ALA A 79 -20.44 24.33 -11.69
C ALA A 79 -20.40 25.46 -12.74
N ALA A 80 -20.14 25.13 -14.01
CA ALA A 80 -20.15 26.09 -15.12
C ALA A 80 -21.55 26.71 -15.32
N LYS A 81 -22.60 25.89 -15.29
CA LYS A 81 -24.00 26.36 -15.38
C LYS A 81 -24.36 27.29 -14.22
N ARG A 82 -23.96 26.94 -13.00
CA ARG A 82 -24.19 27.77 -11.81
C ARG A 82 -23.43 29.09 -11.89
N LEU A 83 -22.18 29.07 -12.35
CA LEU A 83 -21.40 30.28 -12.59
C LEU A 83 -22.11 31.20 -13.62
N ALA A 84 -22.51 30.67 -14.78
CA ALA A 84 -23.24 31.44 -15.79
C ALA A 84 -24.52 32.07 -15.22
N TYR A 85 -25.30 31.30 -14.47
CA TYR A 85 -26.50 31.81 -13.82
C TYR A 85 -26.19 32.95 -12.85
N ASN A 86 -25.17 32.79 -11.99
CA ASN A 86 -24.77 33.80 -11.02
C ASN A 86 -24.29 35.09 -11.69
N LEU A 87 -23.45 34.99 -12.73
CA LEU A 87 -22.96 36.15 -13.49
C LEU A 87 -24.10 36.92 -14.16
N ARG A 88 -25.13 36.22 -14.68
CA ARG A 88 -26.31 36.86 -15.31
C ARG A 88 -27.11 37.65 -14.28
N HIS A 89 -27.33 37.08 -13.10
CA HIS A 89 -28.19 37.64 -12.05
C HIS A 89 -27.45 38.51 -11.01
N ASN A 90 -26.19 38.89 -11.26
CA ASN A 90 -25.34 39.66 -10.33
C ASN A 90 -25.23 39.00 -8.94
N ARG A 91 -25.14 37.66 -8.90
CA ARG A 91 -24.93 36.85 -7.69
C ARG A 91 -23.53 36.25 -7.64
N ASP A 92 -22.60 36.85 -8.36
CA ASP A 92 -21.22 36.41 -8.55
C ASP A 92 -20.30 36.78 -7.38
N HIS A 93 -20.85 37.09 -6.21
CA HIS A 93 -20.08 37.38 -4.99
C HIS A 93 -19.23 36.16 -4.58
N GLY A 94 -17.93 36.22 -4.84
CA GLY A 94 -17.01 35.12 -4.54
C GLY A 94 -15.69 35.24 -5.29
N GLU A 95 -15.16 34.09 -5.71
CA GLU A 95 -13.85 33.86 -6.32
C GLU A 95 -13.81 34.24 -7.81
N ILE A 96 -14.97 34.30 -8.49
CA ILE A 96 -15.08 34.67 -9.91
C ILE A 96 -16.23 35.66 -10.06
N ARG A 97 -15.92 36.87 -10.55
CA ARG A 97 -16.87 37.98 -10.70
C ARG A 97 -16.88 38.52 -12.11
N LEU A 98 -18.02 39.02 -12.58
CA LEU A 98 -18.10 39.75 -13.83
C LEU A 98 -17.80 41.24 -13.59
N ILE A 99 -16.78 41.76 -14.27
CA ILE A 99 -16.46 43.18 -14.26
C ILE A 99 -16.60 43.78 -15.65
N GLN A 100 -17.03 45.03 -15.73
CA GLN A 100 -16.98 45.80 -16.96
C GLN A 100 -15.59 46.44 -17.07
N ASP A 101 -14.80 45.98 -18.04
CA ASP A 101 -13.45 46.46 -18.30
C ASP A 101 -13.39 47.13 -19.69
N GLY A 102 -13.76 48.41 -19.71
CA GLY A 102 -13.76 49.25 -20.91
C GLY A 102 -14.96 49.07 -21.83
N ARG A 103 -14.77 49.45 -23.10
CA ARG A 103 -15.79 49.39 -24.16
C ARG A 103 -15.18 48.96 -25.49
N ASN A 104 -15.89 48.13 -26.24
CA ASN A 104 -15.57 47.82 -27.63
C ASN A 104 -16.06 48.96 -28.54
N PHE A 105 -15.22 49.41 -29.46
CA PHE A 105 -15.51 50.52 -30.39
C PHE A 105 -16.03 51.79 -29.69
N LEU A 106 -15.60 52.06 -28.45
CA LEU A 106 -16.06 53.17 -27.57
C LEU A 106 -17.54 53.12 -27.15
N LEU A 107 -18.35 52.26 -27.73
CA LEU A 107 -19.81 52.24 -27.57
C LEU A 107 -20.29 51.08 -26.71
N PHE A 108 -19.79 49.87 -26.95
CA PHE A 108 -20.38 48.66 -26.38
C PHE A 108 -19.63 48.21 -25.12
N PRO A 109 -20.31 47.84 -24.02
CA PRO A 109 -19.64 47.39 -22.81
C PRO A 109 -18.78 46.15 -23.09
N LYS A 110 -17.59 46.10 -22.50
CA LYS A 110 -16.69 44.93 -22.56
C LYS A 110 -16.63 44.29 -21.19
N TYR A 111 -16.98 43.01 -21.10
CA TYR A 111 -16.96 42.29 -19.83
C TYR A 111 -15.77 41.32 -19.76
N LYS A 112 -15.18 41.25 -18.58
CA LYS A 112 -14.15 40.27 -18.19
C LYS A 112 -14.52 39.61 -16.87
N LEU A 113 -13.87 38.51 -16.58
CA LEU A 113 -13.93 37.83 -15.30
C LEU A 113 -12.78 38.30 -14.42
N TRP A 114 -13.11 38.87 -13.28
CA TRP A 114 -12.17 39.02 -12.18
C TRP A 114 -12.08 37.68 -11.45
N ILE A 115 -10.88 37.15 -11.29
CA ILE A 115 -10.64 35.83 -10.68
C ILE A 115 -9.67 35.95 -9.51
N GLN A 116 -10.09 35.49 -8.34
CA GLN A 116 -9.25 35.34 -7.16
C GLN A 116 -8.13 34.35 -7.43
N VAL A 117 -6.88 34.76 -7.17
CA VAL A 117 -5.71 33.86 -7.20
C VAL A 117 -5.34 33.41 -5.80
N TYR A 118 -4.58 32.30 -5.72
CA TYR A 118 -4.16 31.66 -4.47
C TYR A 118 -2.66 31.40 -4.48
N ARG A 119 -2.07 31.22 -3.29
CA ARG A 119 -0.67 30.83 -3.06
C ARG A 119 -0.62 29.55 -2.21
N PRO A 120 -1.06 28.40 -2.77
CA PRO A 120 -1.02 27.14 -2.06
C PRO A 120 0.42 26.62 -1.96
N GLN A 121 0.65 25.78 -0.95
CA GLN A 121 1.90 25.05 -0.78
C GLN A 121 1.65 23.56 -0.99
N VAL A 122 2.66 22.82 -1.44
CA VAL A 122 2.66 21.35 -1.45
C VAL A 122 3.61 20.89 -0.36
N LYS A 123 3.23 19.89 0.43
CA LYS A 123 4.10 19.30 1.45
C LYS A 123 4.24 17.79 1.31
N THR A 124 5.35 17.24 1.76
CA THR A 124 5.64 15.81 1.87
C THR A 124 6.51 15.51 3.09
N ASN A 125 6.77 14.23 3.36
CA ASN A 125 7.51 13.74 4.52
C ASN A 125 8.92 13.20 4.22
N HIS A 126 9.35 13.20 2.96
CA HIS A 126 10.64 12.59 2.58
C HIS A 126 11.64 13.62 2.05
N ALA A 127 12.90 13.46 2.46
CA ALA A 127 14.01 14.29 1.99
C ALA A 127 14.29 14.11 0.50
N ASN A 128 15.00 15.07 -0.10
CA ASN A 128 15.40 15.05 -1.51
C ASN A 128 14.20 14.81 -2.45
N SER A 129 13.03 15.34 -2.08
CA SER A 129 11.81 15.20 -2.86
C SER A 129 11.77 16.26 -3.96
N THR A 130 11.36 15.90 -5.16
CA THR A 130 11.16 16.83 -6.28
C THR A 130 9.70 16.98 -6.62
N LEU A 131 9.26 18.19 -6.92
CA LEU A 131 7.88 18.52 -7.24
C LEU A 131 7.68 18.80 -8.73
N THR A 132 6.66 18.20 -9.33
CA THR A 132 6.16 18.56 -10.66
C THR A 132 4.67 18.89 -10.58
N VAL A 133 4.25 20.02 -11.15
CA VAL A 133 2.83 20.44 -11.21
C VAL A 133 2.44 20.69 -12.66
N ASN A 134 1.42 19.99 -13.16
CA ASN A 134 1.00 20.04 -14.56
C ASN A 134 2.19 19.91 -15.54
N GLN A 135 3.09 18.97 -15.25
CA GLN A 135 4.34 18.72 -16.01
C GLN A 135 5.40 19.83 -15.93
N LYS A 136 5.15 20.93 -15.22
CA LYS A 136 6.17 21.93 -14.91
C LYS A 136 6.97 21.47 -13.70
N ASP A 137 8.29 21.41 -13.84
CA ASP A 137 9.21 21.13 -12.75
C ASP A 137 9.32 22.34 -11.81
N TYR A 138 9.20 22.08 -10.51
CA TYR A 138 9.37 23.05 -9.42
C TYR A 138 10.66 22.80 -8.64
N GLY A 139 11.43 21.77 -8.99
CA GLY A 139 12.71 21.45 -8.36
C GLY A 139 12.56 20.68 -7.05
N GLU A 140 13.65 20.71 -6.28
CA GLU A 140 13.75 20.07 -4.98
C GLU A 140 12.95 20.85 -3.92
N MET A 141 12.23 20.13 -3.07
CA MET A 141 11.40 20.68 -2.00
C MET A 141 12.27 21.06 -0.80
N GLU A 142 12.02 22.22 -0.23
CA GLU A 142 12.75 22.77 0.92
C GLU A 142 12.25 22.18 2.25
N GLY A 143 13.05 22.28 3.32
CA GLY A 143 12.64 21.91 4.67
C GLY A 143 13.48 20.81 5.32
N GLY A 144 12.94 20.18 6.36
CA GLY A 144 13.63 19.20 7.19
C GLY A 144 12.69 18.52 8.18
N ASN A 145 13.20 17.55 8.95
CA ASN A 145 12.44 16.83 9.98
C ASN A 145 11.09 16.29 9.48
N GLN A 146 11.09 15.59 8.34
CA GLN A 146 9.89 15.03 7.70
C GLN A 146 8.81 16.05 7.34
N ASN A 147 9.17 17.32 7.21
CA ASN A 147 8.29 18.38 6.73
C ASN A 147 8.99 19.14 5.60
N TYR A 148 8.86 18.60 4.40
CA TYR A 148 9.39 19.20 3.18
C TYR A 148 8.25 19.85 2.41
N TYR A 149 8.48 21.04 1.87
CA TYR A 149 7.45 21.84 1.23
C TYR A 149 7.98 22.62 0.03
N GLN A 150 7.06 23.02 -0.85
CA GLN A 150 7.35 23.93 -1.95
C GLN A 150 6.14 24.83 -2.20
N ASP A 151 6.38 26.14 -2.32
CA ASP A 151 5.34 27.11 -2.69
C ASP A 151 5.08 27.04 -4.20
N LEU A 152 3.81 27.05 -4.61
CA LEU A 152 3.45 27.03 -6.03
C LEU A 152 3.53 28.40 -6.70
N GLY A 153 3.77 29.45 -5.91
CA GLY A 153 3.54 30.83 -6.29
C GLY A 153 2.06 31.13 -6.44
N MET A 154 1.74 32.26 -7.08
CA MET A 154 0.36 32.59 -7.42
C MET A 154 -0.18 31.69 -8.52
N VAL A 155 -1.35 31.11 -8.27
CA VAL A 155 -2.04 30.23 -9.21
C VAL A 155 -3.52 30.61 -9.31
N PHE A 156 -4.12 30.43 -10.49
CA PHE A 156 -5.57 30.49 -10.63
C PHE A 156 -6.24 29.26 -9.97
N PRO A 157 -7.49 29.37 -9.52
CA PRO A 157 -8.24 28.20 -9.08
C PRO A 157 -8.37 27.19 -10.22
N GLY A 158 -8.51 25.92 -9.87
CA GLY A 158 -8.73 24.88 -10.88
C GLY A 158 -8.18 23.52 -10.50
N ARG A 159 -8.08 22.66 -11.51
CA ARG A 159 -7.67 21.26 -11.39
C ARG A 159 -6.19 21.12 -11.76
N TYR A 160 -5.38 20.66 -10.80
CA TYR A 160 -3.93 20.52 -10.91
C TYR A 160 -3.52 19.06 -10.75
N HIS A 161 -2.61 18.60 -11.61
CA HIS A 161 -1.91 17.33 -11.45
C HIS A 161 -0.61 17.59 -10.70
N ILE A 162 -0.45 16.97 -9.54
CA ILE A 162 0.70 17.14 -8.64
C ILE A 162 1.40 15.80 -8.51
N LEU A 163 2.69 15.80 -8.79
CA LEU A 163 3.57 14.64 -8.67
C LEU A 163 4.74 15.01 -7.78
N VAL A 164 4.86 14.31 -6.64
CA VAL A 164 6.04 14.37 -5.77
C VAL A 164 6.82 13.08 -5.95
N LYS A 165 8.09 13.19 -6.30
CA LYS A 165 9.00 12.04 -6.37
C LYS A 165 9.99 12.13 -5.22
N SER A 166 10.22 11.02 -4.54
CA SER A 166 11.11 10.93 -3.39
C SER A 166 12.03 9.72 -3.52
N LYS A 167 13.17 9.73 -2.82
CA LYS A 167 14.07 8.57 -2.73
C LYS A 167 14.23 8.16 -1.28
N VAL A 168 13.74 6.98 -0.93
CA VAL A 168 13.75 6.46 0.45
C VAL A 168 14.45 5.11 0.48
N ASN A 169 15.52 4.98 1.25
CA ASN A 169 16.32 3.74 1.35
C ASN A 169 16.68 3.14 -0.03
N GLY A 170 17.09 4.01 -0.96
CA GLY A 170 17.46 3.64 -2.34
C GLY A 170 16.28 3.38 -3.29
N ARG A 171 15.02 3.42 -2.81
CA ARG A 171 13.81 3.18 -3.60
C ARG A 171 13.23 4.50 -4.10
N HIS A 172 12.84 4.54 -5.37
CA HIS A 172 12.08 5.65 -5.93
C HIS A 172 10.60 5.50 -5.56
N LEU A 173 10.04 6.51 -4.91
CA LEU A 173 8.66 6.58 -4.48
C LEU A 173 7.98 7.78 -5.14
N ASP A 174 6.74 7.60 -5.56
CA ASP A 174 5.96 8.66 -6.20
C ASP A 174 4.62 8.83 -5.48
N ALA A 175 4.27 10.09 -5.16
CA ALA A 175 2.91 10.49 -4.82
C ALA A 175 2.32 11.25 -6.01
N ASP A 176 1.32 10.67 -6.65
CA ASP A 176 0.63 11.21 -7.82
C ASP A 176 -0.83 11.51 -7.46
N SER A 177 -1.26 12.76 -7.61
CA SER A 177 -2.62 13.18 -7.27
C SER A 177 -3.14 14.27 -8.21
N ILE A 178 -4.46 14.26 -8.42
CA ILE A 178 -5.18 15.35 -9.07
C ILE A 178 -5.99 16.08 -7.99
N VAL A 179 -5.68 17.36 -7.78
CA VAL A 179 -6.30 18.18 -6.74
C VAL A 179 -7.00 19.40 -7.31
N ASN A 180 -8.08 19.82 -6.66
CA ASN A 180 -8.76 21.07 -6.98
C ASN A 180 -8.31 22.15 -6.01
N ILE A 181 -7.65 23.19 -6.51
CA ILE A 181 -7.16 24.32 -5.73
C ILE A 181 -8.18 25.46 -5.82
N TRP A 182 -8.72 25.87 -4.68
CA TRP A 182 -9.70 26.96 -4.52
C TRP A 182 -9.43 27.80 -3.25
N SER A 183 -8.25 27.64 -2.65
CA SER A 183 -7.83 28.30 -1.41
C SER A 183 -6.32 28.14 -1.24
N ASP A 184 -5.73 28.88 -0.29
CA ASP A 184 -4.30 28.76 0.08
C ASP A 184 -3.98 27.52 0.94
N LYS A 185 -4.92 26.57 1.04
CA LYS A 185 -4.71 25.33 1.80
C LYS A 185 -3.54 24.53 1.21
N THR A 186 -2.67 24.05 2.10
CA THR A 186 -1.58 23.15 1.75
C THR A 186 -2.09 21.83 1.18
N VAL A 187 -1.54 21.41 0.05
CA VAL A 187 -1.74 20.10 -0.55
C VAL A 187 -0.83 19.10 0.16
N ASP A 188 -1.41 18.08 0.79
CA ASP A 188 -0.69 17.01 1.46
C ASP A 188 -0.36 15.88 0.49
N MET A 189 0.94 15.70 0.21
CA MET A 189 1.50 14.66 -0.66
C MET A 189 2.45 13.74 0.15
N LYS A 190 2.18 13.53 1.43
CA LYS A 190 2.94 12.59 2.26
C LYS A 190 2.82 11.15 1.73
N ILE A 191 3.94 10.44 1.70
CA ILE A 191 4.01 9.03 1.33
C ILE A 191 4.06 8.22 2.61
N LYS A 192 3.02 7.41 2.87
CA LYS A 192 2.98 6.51 4.02
C LYS A 192 4.05 5.43 3.84
N THR A 193 5.04 5.42 4.73
CA THR A 193 6.07 4.38 4.83
C THR A 193 5.98 3.71 6.18
N ALA A 194 6.47 2.48 6.31
CA ALA A 194 6.59 1.81 7.58
C ALA A 194 7.82 0.90 7.62
N THR A 195 8.36 0.72 8.82
CA THR A 195 9.36 -0.29 9.12
C THR A 195 8.67 -1.53 9.67
N PHE A 196 8.99 -2.71 9.14
CA PHE A 196 8.43 -3.98 9.59
C PHE A 196 9.37 -5.15 9.28
N GLN A 197 9.28 -6.21 10.07
CA GLN A 197 10.05 -7.43 9.86
C GLN A 197 9.17 -8.55 9.31
N VAL A 198 9.63 -9.17 8.22
CA VAL A 198 9.04 -10.40 7.70
C VAL A 198 9.70 -11.58 8.38
N ARG A 199 8.92 -12.45 9.04
CA ARG A 199 9.36 -13.72 9.61
C ARG A 199 8.69 -14.88 8.88
N SER A 200 9.48 -15.80 8.34
CA SER A 200 8.96 -16.99 7.67
C SER A 200 10.06 -18.05 7.52
N VAL A 201 9.86 -19.03 6.63
CA VAL A 201 10.85 -20.09 6.39
C VAL A 201 12.24 -19.53 6.04
N PRO A 202 13.33 -20.08 6.64
CA PRO A 202 14.70 -19.70 6.31
C PRO A 202 15.00 -19.66 4.82
N ASN A 203 15.76 -18.66 4.38
CA ASN A 203 16.16 -18.47 2.99
C ASN A 203 15.01 -18.29 1.98
N GLY A 204 13.77 -18.12 2.44
CA GLY A 204 12.62 -17.84 1.60
C GLY A 204 12.76 -16.51 0.85
N THR A 205 12.16 -16.41 -0.33
CA THR A 205 12.13 -15.19 -1.13
C THR A 205 10.83 -14.44 -0.89
N ILE A 206 10.94 -13.16 -0.54
CA ILE A 206 9.81 -12.28 -0.24
C ILE A 206 9.32 -11.65 -1.54
N TYR A 207 8.02 -11.70 -1.75
CA TYR A 207 7.35 -11.03 -2.85
C TYR A 207 6.37 -10.00 -2.29
N ILE A 208 6.41 -8.79 -2.86
CA ILE A 208 5.47 -7.72 -2.59
C ILE A 208 4.82 -7.35 -3.93
N ASN A 209 3.50 -7.43 -4.04
CA ASN A 209 2.74 -7.20 -5.27
C ASN A 209 3.32 -7.98 -6.48
N ASP A 210 3.57 -9.28 -6.26
CA ASP A 210 4.16 -10.22 -7.24
C ASP A 210 5.58 -9.91 -7.74
N ARG A 211 6.26 -8.90 -7.18
CA ARG A 211 7.67 -8.59 -7.46
C ARG A 211 8.56 -9.07 -6.33
N LYS A 212 9.71 -9.64 -6.68
CA LYS A 212 10.74 -10.03 -5.70
C LYS A 212 11.22 -8.78 -4.95
N ALA A 213 11.02 -8.75 -3.64
CA ALA A 213 11.32 -7.60 -2.78
C ALA A 213 12.52 -7.83 -1.84
N GLY A 214 12.80 -9.09 -1.49
CA GLY A 214 13.88 -9.43 -0.58
C GLY A 214 14.10 -10.93 -0.44
N LYS A 215 15.07 -11.32 0.37
CA LYS A 215 15.34 -12.73 0.72
C LYS A 215 15.56 -12.81 2.23
N LEU A 216 14.85 -13.72 2.88
CA LEU A 216 15.00 -14.01 4.30
C LEU A 216 16.39 -14.57 4.57
N ASN A 217 16.95 -14.27 5.74
CA ASN A 217 18.23 -14.80 6.19
C ASN A 217 18.10 -16.28 6.63
N GLN A 218 19.18 -16.82 7.20
CA GLN A 218 19.25 -18.19 7.72
C GLN A 218 18.31 -18.47 8.91
N HIS A 219 17.88 -17.43 9.63
CA HIS A 219 16.94 -17.52 10.74
C HIS A 219 15.48 -17.32 10.29
N GLY A 220 15.27 -16.98 9.02
CA GLY A 220 13.93 -16.75 8.46
C GLY A 220 13.41 -15.33 8.65
N SER A 221 14.28 -14.34 8.84
CA SER A 221 13.89 -12.94 9.02
C SER A 221 14.45 -12.01 7.94
N TYR A 222 13.75 -10.91 7.68
CA TYR A 222 14.19 -9.78 6.88
C TYR A 222 13.44 -8.51 7.31
N THR A 223 14.15 -7.44 7.61
CA THR A 223 13.55 -6.16 8.01
C THR A 223 13.50 -5.21 6.81
N PHE A 224 12.31 -4.70 6.52
CA PHE A 224 12.13 -3.60 5.59
C PHE A 224 12.11 -2.29 6.36
N LYS A 225 13.08 -1.41 6.10
CA LYS A 225 13.11 -0.04 6.63
C LYS A 225 12.42 0.94 5.68
N ASP A 226 11.57 1.81 6.24
CA ASP A 226 10.79 2.87 5.55
C ASP A 226 10.19 2.41 4.22
N TYR A 227 9.50 1.27 4.24
CA TYR A 227 8.93 0.70 3.02
C TYR A 227 7.57 1.34 2.70
N PRO A 228 7.29 1.72 1.45
CA PRO A 228 6.03 2.34 1.07
C PRO A 228 4.83 1.41 1.33
N ILE A 229 3.82 1.94 2.01
CA ILE A 229 2.60 1.21 2.37
C ILE A 229 1.44 1.67 1.48
N ALA A 230 1.04 0.80 0.56
CA ALA A 230 -0.15 1.00 -0.26
C ALA A 230 -1.36 0.27 0.34
N LYS A 231 -2.57 0.85 0.18
CA LYS A 231 -3.83 0.29 0.69
C LYS A 231 -4.14 -1.16 0.25
N ARG A 232 -3.60 -1.58 -0.89
CA ARG A 232 -3.80 -2.93 -1.49
C ARG A 232 -2.49 -3.69 -1.67
N MET A 233 -1.54 -3.48 -0.76
CA MET A 233 -0.27 -4.21 -0.79
C MET A 233 -0.49 -5.67 -0.40
N GLU A 234 0.11 -6.58 -1.17
CA GLU A 234 0.11 -8.01 -0.90
C GLU A 234 1.54 -8.49 -0.63
N ILE A 235 1.76 -9.23 0.47
CA ILE A 235 3.05 -9.83 0.80
C ILE A 235 2.91 -11.35 0.86
N TYR A 236 3.84 -12.09 0.25
CA TYR A 236 3.92 -13.54 0.39
C TYR A 236 5.35 -14.05 0.21
N ILE A 237 5.60 -15.29 0.66
CA ILE A 237 6.89 -15.95 0.56
C ILE A 237 6.83 -17.10 -0.45
N LYS A 238 7.88 -17.22 -1.27
CA LYS A 238 8.17 -18.45 -2.03
C LYS A 238 9.42 -19.10 -1.46
N SER A 239 9.37 -20.42 -1.29
CA SER A 239 10.53 -21.23 -0.88
C SER A 239 10.58 -22.54 -1.65
N LYS A 240 11.63 -23.34 -1.45
CA LYS A 240 11.75 -24.68 -2.03
C LYS A 240 11.55 -25.74 -0.94
N ALA A 241 10.69 -26.71 -1.22
CA ALA A 241 10.52 -27.92 -0.43
C ALA A 241 10.35 -29.12 -1.36
N ASP A 242 11.06 -30.23 -1.12
CA ASP A 242 11.02 -31.45 -1.95
C ASP A 242 11.31 -31.17 -3.45
N GLY A 243 12.24 -30.25 -3.72
CA GLY A 243 12.55 -29.82 -5.10
C GLY A 243 11.49 -28.96 -5.77
N GLN A 244 10.34 -28.72 -5.13
CA GLN A 244 9.24 -27.92 -5.66
C GLN A 244 9.17 -26.54 -5.02
N THR A 245 8.69 -25.56 -5.77
CA THR A 245 8.39 -24.24 -5.22
C THR A 245 7.06 -24.29 -4.47
N ILE A 246 7.11 -23.88 -3.21
CA ILE A 246 5.94 -23.70 -2.34
C ILE A 246 5.72 -22.21 -2.08
N LYS A 247 4.47 -21.83 -1.82
CA LYS A 247 4.05 -20.45 -1.59
C LYS A 247 3.21 -20.35 -0.31
N SER A 248 3.45 -19.32 0.49
CA SER A 248 2.58 -18.95 1.61
C SER A 248 1.26 -18.36 1.11
N GLU A 249 0.31 -18.19 2.01
CA GLU A 249 -0.83 -17.29 1.83
C GLU A 249 -0.35 -15.85 1.65
N ARG A 250 -1.23 -15.02 1.09
CA ARG A 250 -0.99 -13.60 0.87
C ARG A 250 -1.47 -12.83 2.09
N VAL A 251 -0.58 -12.01 2.66
CA VAL A 251 -0.92 -10.99 3.64
C VAL A 251 -1.42 -9.76 2.90
N THR A 252 -2.65 -9.32 3.16
CA THR A 252 -3.31 -8.24 2.41
C THR A 252 -3.77 -7.07 3.26
N ASP A 253 -3.70 -7.20 4.57
CA ASP A 253 -4.22 -6.27 5.57
C ASP A 253 -3.12 -5.40 6.22
N LEU A 254 -1.84 -5.60 5.85
CA LEU A 254 -0.70 -4.89 6.45
C LEU A 254 -0.90 -3.37 6.52
N SER A 255 -1.47 -2.77 5.48
CA SER A 255 -1.71 -1.31 5.45
C SER A 255 -2.72 -0.80 6.48
N GLN A 256 -3.63 -1.67 6.91
CA GLN A 256 -4.66 -1.42 7.93
C GLN A 256 -4.14 -1.77 9.33
N SER A 257 -3.27 -2.77 9.41
CA SER A 257 -2.68 -3.26 10.66
C SER A 257 -1.57 -2.36 11.20
N ILE A 258 -0.87 -1.60 10.33
CA ILE A 258 0.13 -0.60 10.74
C ILE A 258 -0.54 0.74 11.03
N SER A 259 -0.32 1.25 12.25
CA SER A 259 -0.80 2.56 12.70
C SER A 259 -0.42 3.68 11.72
N SER A 260 -1.32 4.64 11.51
CA SER A 260 -1.05 5.81 10.68
C SER A 260 0.03 6.74 11.25
N GLU A 261 0.30 6.66 12.56
CA GLU A 261 1.32 7.47 13.24
C GLU A 261 2.73 6.89 13.11
N PHE A 262 2.84 5.65 12.62
CA PHE A 262 4.10 4.92 12.50
C PHE A 262 4.85 5.31 11.21
N SER A 263 5.35 6.55 11.19
CA SER A 263 6.22 7.10 10.16
C SER A 263 7.45 7.79 10.79
N ASN A 264 7.79 7.48 12.04
CA ASN A 264 8.98 8.05 12.65
C ASN A 264 10.22 7.33 12.12
N SER A 265 11.15 8.11 11.56
CA SER A 265 12.43 7.63 11.00
C SER A 265 13.46 7.26 12.06
N GLU A 266 13.06 7.21 13.33
CA GLU A 266 13.94 6.84 14.45
C GLU A 266 14.05 5.32 14.62
N ASP A 267 13.05 4.55 14.19
CA ASP A 267 13.11 3.09 14.23
C ASP A 267 14.23 2.59 13.31
N ASP A 268 15.23 1.93 13.91
CA ASP A 268 16.34 1.38 13.19
C ASP A 268 16.21 -0.14 13.04
N VAL A 269 16.94 -0.70 12.07
CA VAL A 269 16.99 -2.16 11.87
C VAL A 269 17.48 -2.88 13.13
N THR A 270 18.22 -2.18 14.01
CA THR A 270 18.70 -2.70 15.28
C THR A 270 17.60 -2.96 16.29
N ASP A 271 16.47 -2.26 16.22
CA ASP A 271 15.32 -2.52 17.10
C ASP A 271 14.75 -3.93 16.85
N TYR A 272 14.96 -4.43 15.63
CA TYR A 272 14.53 -5.75 15.20
C TYR A 272 15.61 -6.85 15.37
N ASP A 273 16.73 -6.59 16.08
CA ASP A 273 17.90 -7.49 16.18
C ASP A 273 17.72 -8.66 17.16
N GLY A 274 16.61 -8.72 17.90
CA GLY A 274 16.21 -9.84 18.76
C GLY A 274 15.64 -11.06 18.01
N THR A 275 16.21 -11.45 16.86
CA THR A 275 15.56 -12.37 15.91
C THR A 275 15.25 -13.76 16.48
N ALA A 276 14.02 -13.94 16.97
CA ALA A 276 13.46 -15.25 17.26
C ALA A 276 13.38 -16.08 15.97
N GLU A 277 13.91 -17.30 16.01
CA GLU A 277 13.82 -18.23 14.88
C GLU A 277 12.36 -18.48 14.50
N TYR A 278 12.09 -18.61 13.20
CA TYR A 278 10.77 -18.97 12.71
C TYR A 278 10.29 -20.31 13.31
N GLN A 279 9.19 -20.25 14.08
CA GLN A 279 8.59 -21.40 14.77
C GLN A 279 7.36 -21.97 14.05
N GLY A 280 7.07 -21.57 12.80
CA GLY A 280 5.87 -21.98 12.08
C GLY A 280 4.77 -20.91 12.06
N ASN A 281 3.54 -21.32 11.72
CA ASN A 281 2.41 -20.40 11.61
C ASN A 281 2.05 -19.76 12.95
N GLY A 282 1.85 -18.44 12.93
CA GLY A 282 1.22 -17.69 14.01
C GLY A 282 -0.31 -17.80 13.97
N GLU A 283 -0.97 -17.14 14.92
CA GLU A 283 -2.44 -16.97 14.88
C GLU A 283 -2.87 -15.89 13.89
N LYS A 284 -2.07 -14.82 13.79
CA LYS A 284 -2.23 -13.74 12.84
C LYS A 284 -1.00 -13.68 11.93
N ASP A 285 -1.22 -13.23 10.71
CA ASP A 285 -0.18 -12.98 9.71
C ASP A 285 0.44 -11.58 9.83
N VAL A 286 -0.23 -10.65 10.53
CA VAL A 286 0.34 -9.38 10.98
C VAL A 286 0.05 -9.18 12.48
N TYR A 287 1.08 -8.83 13.24
CA TYR A 287 0.97 -8.53 14.67
C TYR A 287 2.12 -7.65 15.14
N GLN A 288 2.00 -7.10 16.35
CA GLN A 288 3.12 -6.48 17.07
C GLN A 288 3.68 -7.48 18.08
N ASP A 289 5.01 -7.59 18.17
CA ASP A 289 5.62 -8.40 19.22
C ASP A 289 5.68 -7.64 20.57
N ALA A 290 6.39 -8.21 21.55
CA ALA A 290 6.46 -7.66 22.90
C ALA A 290 7.15 -6.29 22.97
N GLU A 291 7.97 -5.95 21.98
CA GLU A 291 8.71 -4.69 21.87
C GLU A 291 7.92 -3.64 21.07
N GLY A 292 6.79 -4.05 20.48
CA GLY A 292 5.93 -3.18 19.67
C GLY A 292 6.24 -3.25 18.17
N ASP A 293 7.23 -4.04 17.78
CA ASP A 293 7.68 -4.21 16.40
C ASP A 293 6.64 -4.87 15.52
N TYR A 294 6.42 -4.32 14.33
CA TYR A 294 5.49 -4.89 13.36
C TYR A 294 6.10 -6.12 12.69
N ILE A 295 5.49 -7.27 12.94
CA ILE A 295 5.88 -8.56 12.38
C ILE A 295 4.85 -9.01 11.33
N VAL A 296 5.36 -9.33 10.14
CA VAL A 296 4.62 -9.96 9.05
C VAL A 296 5.03 -11.43 8.99
N ASN A 297 4.12 -12.33 9.33
CA ASN A 297 4.31 -13.78 9.34
C ASN A 297 3.35 -14.49 8.37
N PRO A 298 3.64 -14.52 7.05
CA PRO A 298 2.75 -15.14 6.08
C PRO A 298 2.50 -16.62 6.39
N ILE A 299 1.21 -16.99 6.46
CA ILE A 299 0.75 -18.32 6.86
C ILE A 299 1.01 -19.35 5.78
N TRP A 300 1.48 -20.54 6.16
CA TRP A 300 1.67 -21.67 5.26
C TRP A 300 0.52 -22.67 5.36
N PRO A 301 -0.18 -22.98 4.25
CA PRO A 301 -1.31 -23.91 4.27
C PRO A 301 -0.93 -25.30 4.82
N GLY A 302 -1.76 -25.82 5.73
CA GLY A 302 -1.61 -27.16 6.32
C GLY A 302 -0.45 -27.34 7.29
N LEU A 303 0.32 -26.29 7.59
CA LEU A 303 1.44 -26.36 8.52
C LEU A 303 0.94 -26.62 9.96
N ILE A 304 1.42 -27.70 10.58
CA ILE A 304 1.07 -28.03 11.96
C ILE A 304 1.68 -27.01 12.94
N LYS A 305 0.95 -26.64 13.99
CA LYS A 305 1.51 -25.83 15.08
C LYS A 305 2.49 -26.65 15.93
N VAL A 306 3.55 -26.03 16.44
CA VAL A 306 4.59 -26.68 17.27
C VAL A 306 3.99 -27.45 18.45
N GLY A 307 3.02 -26.85 19.15
CA GLY A 307 2.34 -27.48 20.28
C GLY A 307 1.55 -28.73 19.88
N ASP A 308 0.89 -28.71 18.73
CA ASP A 308 0.09 -29.84 18.25
C ASP A 308 0.98 -30.95 17.71
N ALA A 309 2.10 -30.61 17.07
CA ALA A 309 3.13 -31.58 16.70
C ALA A 309 3.70 -32.29 17.94
N ALA A 310 4.02 -31.54 19.00
CA ALA A 310 4.52 -32.12 20.24
C ALA A 310 3.51 -33.07 20.90
N LYS A 311 2.22 -32.69 20.93
CA LYS A 311 1.13 -33.54 21.46
C LYS A 311 0.95 -34.81 20.65
N LEU A 312 0.89 -34.69 19.32
CA LEU A 312 0.73 -35.83 18.41
C LEU A 312 1.89 -36.81 18.59
N LEU A 313 3.14 -36.33 18.54
CA LEU A 313 4.35 -37.13 18.77
C LEU A 313 4.35 -37.79 20.15
N TYR A 314 3.98 -37.07 21.20
CA TYR A 314 3.92 -37.62 22.56
C TYR A 314 2.91 -38.77 22.65
N ASN A 315 1.72 -38.59 22.09
CA ASN A 315 0.68 -39.62 22.08
C ASN A 315 1.16 -40.85 21.29
N THR A 316 1.69 -40.65 20.09
CA THR A 316 2.20 -41.71 19.23
C THR A 316 3.32 -42.53 19.89
N LEU A 317 4.28 -41.86 20.54
CA LEU A 317 5.45 -42.52 21.14
C LEU A 317 5.16 -43.12 22.52
N LYS A 318 3.98 -42.83 23.09
CA LYS A 318 3.50 -43.42 24.35
C LYS A 318 2.52 -44.57 24.12
N SER A 319 1.58 -44.39 23.20
CA SER A 319 0.54 -45.35 22.85
C SER A 319 0.09 -45.11 21.41
N PRO A 320 0.72 -45.76 20.42
CA PRO A 320 0.51 -45.47 19.02
C PRO A 320 -0.90 -45.87 18.57
N ASN A 321 -1.63 -44.93 17.99
CA ASN A 321 -2.89 -45.18 17.31
C ASN A 321 -2.66 -45.22 15.80
N ALA A 322 -3.24 -46.22 15.11
CA ALA A 322 -3.11 -46.35 13.67
C ALA A 322 -3.76 -45.17 12.94
N ASP A 323 -4.87 -44.64 13.45
CA ASP A 323 -5.63 -43.56 12.79
C ASP A 323 -4.88 -42.23 12.72
N ASP A 324 -3.77 -42.11 13.45
CA ASP A 324 -2.89 -40.94 13.43
C ASP A 324 -1.85 -41.01 12.32
N PHE A 325 -1.77 -42.12 11.57
CA PHE A 325 -0.82 -42.32 10.48
C PHE A 325 -1.51 -42.39 9.12
N GLU A 326 -0.84 -41.87 8.08
CA GLU A 326 -1.23 -42.18 6.71
C GLU A 326 -1.12 -43.69 6.46
N ASN A 327 -2.13 -44.26 5.81
CA ASN A 327 -2.27 -45.71 5.60
C ASN A 327 -2.47 -46.53 6.88
N GLY A 328 -2.76 -45.88 8.01
CA GLY A 328 -3.19 -46.56 9.23
C GLY A 328 -2.21 -47.64 9.71
N LYS A 329 -2.74 -48.85 9.89
CA LYS A 329 -1.98 -50.03 10.33
C LYS A 329 -0.88 -50.44 9.34
N GLU A 330 -1.00 -50.07 8.07
CA GLU A 330 -0.03 -50.40 7.04
C GLU A 330 1.21 -49.50 7.05
N ASN A 331 1.16 -48.37 7.76
CA ASN A 331 2.28 -47.45 7.87
C ASN A 331 3.50 -48.12 8.52
N ALA A 332 4.67 -47.99 7.88
CA ALA A 332 5.89 -48.64 8.31
C ALA A 332 6.35 -48.16 9.70
N ASP A 333 6.25 -46.86 9.97
CA ASP A 333 6.66 -46.28 11.24
C ASP A 333 5.70 -46.64 12.36
N TYR A 334 4.39 -46.70 12.08
CA TYR A 334 3.40 -47.25 13.01
C TYR A 334 3.76 -48.69 13.42
N LYS A 335 3.98 -49.58 12.44
CA LYS A 335 4.35 -50.98 12.69
C LYS A 335 5.61 -51.07 13.57
N LYS A 336 6.63 -50.27 13.26
CA LYS A 336 7.90 -50.23 13.98
C LYS A 336 7.73 -49.79 15.42
N ILE A 337 7.06 -48.65 15.66
CA ILE A 337 6.91 -48.11 17.02
C ILE A 337 5.95 -48.96 17.86
N ALA A 338 4.86 -49.48 17.28
CA ALA A 338 3.92 -50.36 17.97
C ALA A 338 4.61 -51.66 18.42
N LYS A 339 5.45 -52.27 17.57
CA LYS A 339 6.24 -53.44 17.94
C LYS A 339 7.20 -53.12 19.09
N GLN A 340 7.97 -52.04 18.98
CA GLN A 340 8.95 -51.63 19.98
C GLN A 340 8.31 -51.36 21.36
N LEU A 341 7.19 -50.63 21.40
CA LEU A 341 6.49 -50.35 22.65
C LEU A 341 5.86 -51.61 23.25
N LYS A 342 5.29 -52.51 22.42
CA LYS A 342 4.79 -53.81 22.88
C LYS A 342 5.89 -54.65 23.53
N GLU A 343 7.09 -54.66 22.98
CA GLU A 343 8.25 -55.34 23.57
C GLU A 343 8.65 -54.73 24.92
N TRP A 344 8.63 -53.40 25.05
CA TRP A 344 8.94 -52.73 26.32
C TRP A 344 7.86 -52.97 27.38
N HIS A 345 6.58 -52.96 27.01
CA HIS A 345 5.48 -53.26 27.93
C HIS A 345 5.50 -54.71 28.45
N LYS A 346 6.01 -55.66 27.64
CA LYS A 346 6.19 -57.05 28.08
C LYS A 346 7.35 -57.23 29.07
N LYS A 347 8.33 -56.32 29.11
CA LYS A 347 9.46 -56.43 30.02
C LYS A 347 9.03 -56.14 31.46
N LYS A 348 8.84 -57.21 32.25
CA LYS A 348 8.46 -57.15 33.68
C LYS A 348 9.40 -56.30 34.54
N SER A 349 10.64 -56.04 34.11
CA SER A 349 11.61 -55.20 34.82
C SER A 349 11.31 -53.71 34.70
N ILE A 350 10.60 -53.27 33.66
CA ILE A 350 10.22 -51.86 33.46
C ILE A 350 8.93 -51.58 34.24
N LYS A 351 9.03 -50.71 35.26
CA LYS A 351 7.89 -50.26 36.07
C LYS A 351 7.11 -49.14 35.40
N LYS A 352 7.80 -48.19 34.77
CA LYS A 352 7.17 -47.02 34.14
C LYS A 352 7.97 -46.54 32.94
N LEU A 353 7.28 -46.26 31.84
CA LEU A 353 7.80 -45.53 30.69
C LEU A 353 7.29 -44.09 30.73
N SER A 354 8.15 -43.12 30.42
CA SER A 354 7.76 -41.72 30.25
C SER A 354 8.47 -41.14 29.04
N VAL A 355 7.78 -40.27 28.31
CA VAL A 355 8.25 -39.67 27.06
C VAL A 355 8.28 -38.16 27.23
N LYS A 356 9.34 -37.51 26.78
CA LYS A 356 9.42 -36.06 26.63
C LYS A 356 9.74 -35.74 25.18
N ILE A 357 9.00 -34.79 24.60
CA ILE A 357 9.19 -34.33 23.23
C ILE A 357 9.70 -32.89 23.26
N LYS A 358 10.72 -32.59 22.46
CA LYS A 358 11.16 -31.24 22.15
C LYS A 358 11.11 -31.08 20.63
N VAL A 359 10.14 -30.33 20.12
CA VAL A 359 10.13 -29.95 18.69
C VAL A 359 11.21 -28.90 18.47
N LEU A 360 12.04 -29.09 17.46
CA LEU A 360 13.14 -28.20 17.11
C LEU A 360 12.76 -27.25 15.98
N SER A 361 12.02 -27.74 14.98
CA SER A 361 11.57 -26.92 13.85
C SER A 361 10.31 -27.50 13.23
N VAL A 362 9.46 -26.63 12.70
CA VAL A 362 8.32 -27.01 11.85
C VAL A 362 8.37 -26.16 10.58
N LEU A 363 8.56 -26.81 9.44
CA LEU A 363 8.70 -26.16 8.14
C LEU A 363 7.66 -26.70 7.14
N PRO A 364 7.14 -25.88 6.22
CA PRO A 364 6.21 -26.34 5.20
C PRO A 364 6.88 -27.30 4.21
N GLY A 365 6.16 -28.37 3.89
CA GLY A 365 6.41 -29.28 2.78
C GLY A 365 5.55 -28.94 1.57
N LYS A 366 5.53 -29.83 0.56
CA LYS A 366 4.59 -29.74 -0.57
C LYS A 366 3.14 -29.85 -0.07
N ARG A 367 2.16 -29.21 -0.72
CA ARG A 367 0.70 -29.53 -0.63
C ARG A 367 0.15 -29.89 0.78
N ASN A 368 0.13 -28.95 1.73
CA ASN A 368 -0.38 -29.17 3.10
C ASN A 368 0.44 -30.13 3.99
N TYR A 369 1.67 -30.44 3.60
CA TYR A 369 2.58 -31.20 4.43
C TYR A 369 3.43 -30.30 5.32
N SER A 370 3.86 -30.85 6.46
CA SER A 370 4.79 -30.25 7.41
C SER A 370 6.01 -31.15 7.56
N ARG A 371 7.21 -30.57 7.57
CA ARG A 371 8.45 -31.22 7.96
C ARG A 371 8.82 -30.82 9.38
N ILE A 372 9.08 -31.81 10.22
CA ILE A 372 9.34 -31.62 11.63
C ILE A 372 10.67 -32.27 12.01
N ASN A 373 11.50 -31.50 12.70
CA ASN A 373 12.68 -32.03 13.39
C ASN A 373 12.42 -31.94 14.89
N TYR A 374 12.73 -33.00 15.62
CA TYR A 374 12.40 -33.08 17.03
C TYR A 374 13.35 -34.01 17.79
N GLU A 375 13.33 -33.91 19.11
CA GLU A 375 14.02 -34.82 20.00
C GLU A 375 13.04 -35.53 20.91
N VAL A 376 13.37 -36.79 21.21
CA VAL A 376 12.63 -37.63 22.13
C VAL A 376 13.53 -38.02 23.27
N THR A 377 13.07 -37.86 24.51
CA THR A 377 13.70 -38.47 25.67
C THR A 377 12.80 -39.55 26.23
N PHE A 378 13.20 -40.81 26.08
CA PHE A 378 12.58 -41.95 26.74
C PHE A 378 13.18 -42.11 28.14
N ILE A 379 12.32 -42.18 29.16
CA ILE A 379 12.69 -42.38 30.55
C ILE A 379 12.06 -43.69 31.02
N LYS A 380 12.88 -44.71 31.23
CA LYS A 380 12.47 -46.03 31.73
C LYS A 380 12.85 -46.12 33.20
N LYS A 381 11.87 -46.30 34.08
CA LYS A 381 12.08 -46.62 35.49
C LYS A 381 11.93 -48.11 35.69
N TYR A 382 12.92 -48.74 36.31
CA TYR A 382 12.93 -50.17 36.57
C TYR A 382 12.46 -50.48 37.99
N LYS A 383 12.18 -51.76 38.27
CA LYS A 383 11.71 -52.20 39.58
C LYS A 383 12.76 -52.10 40.68
N ASP A 384 14.03 -52.23 40.33
CA ASP A 384 15.20 -52.01 41.19
C ASP A 384 15.45 -50.53 41.53
N LYS A 385 14.53 -49.63 41.14
CA LYS A 385 14.56 -48.17 41.28
C LYS A 385 15.53 -47.46 40.33
N SER A 386 16.35 -48.20 39.57
CA SER A 386 17.23 -47.64 38.54
C SER A 386 16.42 -46.93 37.45
N LYS A 387 17.06 -45.96 36.81
CA LYS A 387 16.46 -45.14 35.76
C LYS A 387 17.39 -45.06 34.57
N LYS A 388 16.86 -45.40 33.40
CA LYS A 388 17.55 -45.20 32.12
C LYS A 388 16.88 -44.09 31.32
N LYS A 389 17.67 -43.12 30.87
CA LYS A 389 17.26 -42.03 29.98
C LYS A 389 17.96 -42.19 28.64
N GLU A 390 17.19 -42.26 27.56
CA GLU A 390 17.66 -42.35 26.18
C GLU A 390 17.13 -41.14 25.41
N ARG A 391 18.04 -40.29 24.92
CA ARG A 391 17.71 -39.11 24.09
C ARG A 391 18.02 -39.41 22.62
N LEU A 392 17.03 -39.24 21.76
CA LEU A 392 17.07 -39.52 20.33
C LEU A 392 16.78 -38.23 19.56
N SER A 393 17.46 -38.02 18.44
CA SER A 393 17.15 -37.00 17.44
C SER A 393 16.36 -37.63 16.30
N TYR A 394 15.26 -37.00 15.90
CA TYR A 394 14.50 -37.36 14.71
C TYR A 394 14.56 -36.19 13.72
N GLN A 395 14.87 -36.51 12.47
CA GLN A 395 14.99 -35.55 11.38
C GLN A 395 14.05 -35.92 10.24
N ASN A 396 13.52 -34.92 9.54
CA ASN A 396 12.67 -35.10 8.36
C ASN A 396 11.38 -35.90 8.62
N ALA A 397 10.77 -35.78 9.80
CA ALA A 397 9.43 -36.30 9.99
C ALA A 397 8.44 -35.52 9.13
N VAL A 398 7.43 -36.21 8.59
CA VAL A 398 6.50 -35.62 7.63
C VAL A 398 5.07 -35.84 8.08
N PHE A 399 4.36 -34.75 8.36
CA PHE A 399 2.94 -34.76 8.70
C PHE A 399 2.13 -34.13 7.58
N HIS A 400 0.88 -34.54 7.42
CA HIS A 400 -0.01 -34.11 6.36
C HIS A 400 -1.34 -33.65 6.94
N GLN A 401 -1.74 -32.41 6.66
CA GLN A 401 -3.08 -31.94 6.94
C GLN A 401 -4.04 -32.46 5.86
N LYS A 402 -4.92 -33.38 6.25
CA LYS A 402 -5.94 -33.97 5.39
C LYS A 402 -7.28 -33.99 6.13
N ASP A 403 -8.33 -33.48 5.49
CA ASP A 403 -9.72 -33.51 6.01
C ASP A 403 -9.84 -32.94 7.44
N GLY A 404 -9.14 -31.84 7.72
CA GLY A 404 -9.15 -31.21 9.04
C GLY A 404 -8.27 -31.89 10.10
N LYS A 405 -7.64 -33.03 9.80
CA LYS A 405 -6.76 -33.77 10.71
C LYS A 405 -5.30 -33.76 10.25
N GLN A 406 -4.37 -33.74 11.21
CA GLN A 406 -2.95 -34.00 10.97
C GLN A 406 -2.67 -35.51 11.02
N LEU A 407 -2.08 -36.05 9.96
CA LEU A 407 -1.69 -37.45 9.85
C LEU A 407 -0.16 -37.57 9.72
N ILE A 408 0.43 -38.55 10.38
CA ILE A 408 1.84 -38.87 10.31
C ILE A 408 2.10 -39.72 9.06
N GLN A 409 2.81 -39.17 8.07
CA GLN A 409 3.32 -39.95 6.95
C GLN A 409 4.54 -40.77 7.39
N THR A 410 5.48 -40.11 8.07
CA THR A 410 6.68 -40.75 8.65
C THR A 410 7.14 -40.01 9.91
N LEU A 411 7.71 -40.74 10.85
CA LEU A 411 8.41 -40.21 12.03
C LEU A 411 9.84 -39.73 11.69
N GLY A 412 10.32 -39.99 10.48
CA GLY A 412 11.63 -39.55 10.00
C GLY A 412 12.80 -40.41 10.50
N ASP A 413 14.00 -39.94 10.20
CA ASP A 413 15.25 -40.66 10.48
C ASP A 413 15.67 -40.45 11.94
N CYS A 414 15.92 -41.55 12.65
CA CYS A 414 16.26 -41.55 14.07
C CYS A 414 17.76 -41.78 14.31
N LYS A 415 18.37 -40.94 15.15
CA LYS A 415 19.76 -41.09 15.62
C LYS A 415 19.84 -40.98 17.14
N LEU A 416 20.62 -41.85 17.79
CA LEU A 416 20.86 -41.80 19.23
C LEU A 416 21.80 -40.63 19.57
N ILE A 417 21.37 -39.73 20.46
CA ILE A 417 22.19 -38.61 20.94
C ILE A 417 22.95 -39.03 22.21
N LYS A 418 22.24 -39.54 23.22
CA LYS A 418 22.82 -39.81 24.54
C LYS A 418 22.03 -40.86 25.31
N THR A 419 22.76 -41.69 26.06
CA THR A 419 22.19 -42.60 27.06
C THR A 419 22.77 -42.28 28.43
N LYS A 420 21.92 -42.22 29.47
CA LYS A 420 22.35 -42.09 30.87
C LYS A 420 21.60 -43.09 31.73
N THR A 421 22.34 -43.87 32.50
CA THR A 421 21.81 -44.76 33.54
C THR A 421 22.14 -44.13 34.90
N SER A 422 21.20 -44.20 35.83
CA SER A 422 21.42 -43.81 37.23
C SER A 422 20.74 -44.83 38.11
N ASP A 423 21.44 -45.26 39.15
CA ASP A 423 20.92 -46.19 40.16
C ASP A 423 19.99 -45.49 41.15
#